data_AF-A0A2V7V7U1-F1
#
_entry.id   AF-A0A2V7V7U1-F1
#
_cell.length_a   1.000
_cell.length_b   1.000
_cell.length_c   1.000
_cell.angle_alpha   90.00
_cell.angle_beta   90.00
_cell.angle_gamma   90.00
#
_symmetry.space_group_name_H-M   'P 1'
#
loop_
_entity.id
_entity.type
_entity.pdbx_description
1 polymer ?
#
loop_
_entity_poly.entity_id
_entity_poly.type
_entity_poly.pdbx_seq_one_letter_code
_entity_poly.pdbx_strand_id
1 'polypeptide(L)'
;ASGFRVAGFDKAGWPHPPREAECVCVDLTSDESVNAGFERIRYAYGGRIVSVIHLVAYYDFSGEPSPLYDEITVRGTGRLLRALQAFEVEQLVFSSTMLVHAPCEPGQRINEDWPLEPKWDYPRSKVATEELIRRERGDIHAVILRIAGAYDDECHSVPLANQIQRIFERKL
;
A
#
# COMPACT_ATOMS: atom_id res chain seq x y z
N ALA A 1 -22.76 -9.47 -9.11
CA ALA A 1 -22.25 -8.09 -9.17
C ALA A 1 -21.91 -7.66 -7.75
N SER A 2 -20.66 -7.25 -7.49
CA SER A 2 -20.27 -6.73 -6.17
C SER A 2 -21.10 -5.49 -5.88
N GLY A 3 -21.79 -5.45 -4.72
CA GLY A 3 -22.71 -4.37 -4.34
C GLY A 3 -22.04 -3.03 -4.00
N PHE A 4 -20.84 -2.77 -4.50
CA PHE A 4 -20.04 -1.58 -4.19
C PHE A 4 -19.75 -0.77 -5.45
N ARG A 5 -19.81 0.55 -5.31
CA ARG A 5 -19.26 1.50 -6.29
C ARG A 5 -17.78 1.69 -5.98
N VAL A 6 -16.91 1.57 -6.98
CA VAL A 6 -15.46 1.61 -6.80
C VAL A 6 -14.90 2.85 -7.47
N ALA A 7 -13.96 3.51 -6.80
CA ALA A 7 -13.13 4.56 -7.36
C ALA A 7 -11.66 4.26 -7.02
N GLY A 8 -10.78 4.41 -8.00
CA GLY A 8 -9.34 4.20 -7.88
C GLY A 8 -8.61 5.54 -7.91
N PHE A 9 -7.79 5.78 -6.89
CA PHE A 9 -6.84 6.89 -6.88
C PHE A 9 -5.50 6.37 -7.42
N ASP A 10 -5.06 6.91 -8.54
CA ASP A 10 -3.76 6.56 -9.14
C ASP A 10 -3.18 7.74 -9.94
N LYS A 11 -1.94 7.61 -10.41
CA LYS A 11 -1.36 8.56 -11.36
C LYS A 11 -2.05 8.45 -12.72
N ALA A 12 -2.02 9.53 -13.48
CA ALA A 12 -2.48 9.49 -14.87
C ALA A 12 -1.59 8.55 -15.69
N GLY A 13 -2.21 7.66 -16.47
CA GLY A 13 -1.53 6.75 -17.39
C GLY A 13 -1.80 5.27 -17.09
N TRP A 14 -1.05 4.40 -17.77
CA TRP A 14 -1.10 2.96 -17.56
C TRP A 14 -0.32 2.53 -16.31
N PRO A 15 -0.77 1.50 -15.57
CA PRO A 15 -2.03 0.77 -15.74
C PRO A 15 -3.25 1.54 -15.18
N HIS A 16 -4.39 1.43 -15.87
CA HIS A 16 -5.65 1.99 -15.39
C HIS A 16 -6.33 1.06 -14.39
N PRO A 17 -7.13 1.58 -13.45
CA PRO A 17 -7.96 0.74 -12.60
C PRO A 17 -8.96 -0.10 -13.44
N PRO A 18 -9.56 -1.15 -12.85
CA PRO A 18 -10.57 -1.97 -13.53
C PRO A 18 -11.69 -1.13 -14.15
N ARG A 19 -12.34 -1.63 -15.22
CA ARG A 19 -13.36 -0.87 -15.96
C ARG A 19 -14.54 -0.43 -15.10
N GLU A 20 -14.78 -1.16 -14.01
CA GLU A 20 -15.85 -0.92 -13.04
C GLU A 20 -15.51 0.20 -12.05
N ALA A 21 -14.25 0.63 -11.98
CA ALA A 21 -13.77 1.67 -11.10
C ALA A 21 -13.58 2.99 -11.84
N GLU A 22 -14.08 4.08 -11.26
CA GLU A 22 -13.71 5.41 -11.73
C GLU A 22 -12.22 5.67 -11.45
N CYS A 23 -11.44 6.04 -12.46
CA CYS A 23 -10.06 6.49 -12.28
C CYS A 23 -10.02 7.97 -11.92
N VAL A 24 -9.62 8.30 -10.70
CA VAL A 24 -9.38 9.67 -10.25
C VAL A 24 -7.87 9.88 -10.15
N CYS A 25 -7.36 10.82 -10.94
CA CYS A 25 -5.92 11.11 -10.96
C CYS A 25 -5.52 11.84 -9.68
N VAL A 26 -4.70 11.20 -8.84
CA VAL A 26 -4.24 11.74 -7.55
C VAL A 26 -2.74 11.54 -7.39
N ASP A 27 -2.05 12.64 -7.10
CA ASP A 27 -0.65 12.66 -6.70
C ASP A 27 -0.54 12.80 -5.18
N LEU A 28 -0.13 11.73 -4.49
CA LEU A 28 0.05 11.72 -3.03
C LEU A 28 1.19 12.62 -2.54
N THR A 29 2.01 13.19 -3.42
CA THR A 29 3.00 14.21 -3.04
C THR A 29 2.38 15.60 -2.88
N SER A 30 1.15 15.83 -3.38
CA SER A 30 0.49 17.13 -3.41
C SER A 30 -0.80 17.15 -2.59
N ASP A 31 -0.85 18.01 -1.56
CA ASP A 31 -2.07 18.23 -0.77
C ASP A 31 -3.24 18.75 -1.65
N GLU A 32 -2.95 19.60 -2.64
CA GLU A 32 -3.96 20.10 -3.59
C GLU A 32 -4.55 18.97 -4.44
N SER A 33 -3.70 18.07 -4.96
CA SER A 33 -4.15 16.93 -5.77
C SER A 33 -5.00 15.95 -4.96
N VAL A 34 -4.59 15.64 -3.72
CA VAL A 34 -5.34 14.77 -2.81
C VAL A 34 -6.72 15.39 -2.50
N ASN A 35 -6.75 16.68 -2.15
CA ASN A 35 -8.01 17.38 -1.85
C ASN A 35 -8.95 17.41 -3.07
N ALA A 36 -8.43 17.71 -4.26
CA ALA A 36 -9.21 17.68 -5.50
C ALA A 36 -9.78 16.29 -5.79
N GLY A 37 -8.99 15.23 -5.55
CA GLY A 37 -9.44 13.85 -5.67
C GLY A 37 -10.61 13.53 -4.73
N PHE A 38 -10.51 13.93 -3.46
CA PHE A 38 -11.59 13.71 -2.50
C PHE A 38 -12.84 14.56 -2.78
N GLU A 39 -12.70 15.80 -3.27
CA GLU A 39 -13.85 16.59 -3.72
C GLU A 39 -14.57 15.92 -4.90
N ARG A 40 -13.83 15.30 -5.83
CA ARG A 40 -14.42 14.50 -6.91
C ARG A 40 -15.22 13.31 -6.38
N ILE A 41 -14.69 12.60 -5.37
CA ILE A 41 -15.39 11.49 -4.70
C ILE A 41 -16.66 11.98 -4.02
N ARG A 42 -16.58 13.07 -3.26
CA ARG A 42 -17.73 13.66 -2.59
C ARG A 42 -18.83 14.04 -3.58
N TYR A 43 -18.46 14.65 -4.71
CA TYR A 43 -19.39 15.03 -5.76
C TYR A 43 -20.10 13.84 -6.41
N ALA A 44 -19.39 12.75 -6.75
CA ALA A 44 -20.02 11.58 -7.39
C ALA A 44 -20.75 10.64 -6.43
N TYR A 45 -20.21 10.46 -5.23
CA TYR A 45 -20.56 9.31 -4.38
C TYR A 45 -21.09 9.71 -2.99
N GLY A 46 -20.90 10.96 -2.57
CA GLY A 46 -21.29 11.47 -1.26
C GLY A 46 -20.17 11.38 -0.22
N GLY A 47 -20.52 11.60 1.05
CA GLY A 47 -19.56 11.70 2.16
C GLY A 47 -19.22 10.39 2.88
N ARG A 48 -19.84 9.26 2.51
CA ARG A 48 -19.64 7.96 3.18
C ARG A 48 -18.78 7.02 2.33
N ILE A 49 -17.74 6.47 2.95
CA ILE A 49 -16.80 5.52 2.35
C ILE A 49 -16.78 4.25 3.22
N VAL A 50 -17.32 3.16 2.68
CA VAL A 50 -17.41 1.87 3.40
C VAL A 50 -16.06 1.19 3.60
N SER A 51 -15.08 1.46 2.72
CA SER A 51 -13.73 0.92 2.84
C SER A 51 -12.76 1.70 1.97
N VAL A 52 -11.57 1.99 2.52
CA VAL A 52 -10.42 2.46 1.76
C VAL A 52 -9.40 1.33 1.69
N ILE A 53 -9.04 0.90 0.49
CA ILE A 53 -8.00 -0.12 0.27
C ILE A 53 -6.74 0.60 -0.19
N HIS A 54 -5.83 0.88 0.74
CA HIS A 54 -4.62 1.66 0.49
C HIS A 54 -3.48 0.78 -0.02
N LEU A 55 -3.40 0.67 -1.34
CA LEU A 55 -2.37 -0.08 -2.08
C LEU A 55 -1.18 0.78 -2.50
N VAL A 56 -1.31 2.11 -2.44
CA VAL A 56 -0.31 3.03 -2.99
C VAL A 56 0.94 3.04 -2.11
N ALA A 57 2.09 2.81 -2.74
CA ALA A 57 3.41 2.95 -2.15
C ALA A 57 4.44 3.19 -3.25
N TYR A 58 5.57 3.79 -2.88
CA TYR A 58 6.77 3.68 -3.70
C TYR A 58 7.43 2.31 -3.45
N TYR A 59 7.76 1.60 -4.53
CA TYR A 59 8.46 0.32 -4.47
C TYR A 59 9.43 0.20 -5.64
N ASP A 60 10.64 -0.23 -5.35
CA ASP A 60 11.70 -0.47 -6.33
C ASP A 60 12.44 -1.78 -6.00
N PHE A 61 12.76 -2.56 -7.02
CA PHE A 61 13.51 -3.81 -6.92
C PHE A 61 15.03 -3.59 -6.84
N SER A 62 15.54 -2.38 -7.11
CA SER A 62 16.98 -2.09 -7.01
C SER A 62 17.51 -2.23 -5.58
N GLY A 63 16.67 -1.94 -4.57
CA GLY A 63 17.08 -1.84 -3.18
C GLY A 63 17.84 -0.56 -2.84
N GLU A 64 18.01 0.35 -3.80
CA GLU A 64 18.71 1.62 -3.59
C GLU A 64 17.90 2.56 -2.69
N PRO A 65 18.57 3.34 -1.83
CA PRO A 65 17.90 4.36 -1.02
C PRO A 65 17.17 5.38 -1.89
N SER A 66 15.97 5.78 -1.47
CA SER A 66 15.18 6.75 -2.21
C SER A 66 14.32 7.62 -1.29
N PRO A 67 14.33 8.95 -1.46
CA PRO A 67 13.46 9.84 -0.69
C PRO A 67 11.97 9.60 -0.95
N LEU A 68 11.63 8.96 -2.08
CA LEU A 68 10.25 8.65 -2.47
C LEU A 68 9.57 7.68 -1.51
N TYR A 69 10.33 6.85 -0.78
CA TYR A 69 9.79 6.03 0.30
C TYR A 69 9.13 6.89 1.38
N ASP A 70 9.79 7.95 1.81
CA ASP A 70 9.23 8.86 2.80
C ASP A 70 8.17 9.78 2.18
N GLU A 71 8.48 10.41 1.04
CA GLU A 71 7.61 11.43 0.42
C GLU A 71 6.25 10.87 -0.02
N ILE A 72 6.25 9.71 -0.68
CA ILE A 72 5.04 9.08 -1.21
C ILE A 72 4.44 8.14 -0.17
N THR A 73 5.21 7.20 0.39
CA THR A 73 4.63 6.12 1.21
C THR A 73 4.29 6.59 2.62
N VAL A 74 5.13 7.39 3.26
CA VAL A 74 4.87 7.87 4.63
C VAL A 74 4.04 9.15 4.57
N ARG A 75 4.61 10.25 4.08
CA ARG A 75 3.94 11.56 4.08
C ARG A 75 2.69 11.57 3.20
N GLY A 76 2.72 10.91 2.04
CA GLY A 76 1.55 10.78 1.17
C GLY A 76 0.39 10.01 1.81
N THR A 77 0.68 8.95 2.57
CA THR A 77 -0.35 8.30 3.41
C THR A 77 -0.90 9.26 4.46
N GLY A 78 -0.04 10.06 5.10
CA GLY A 78 -0.48 11.09 6.05
C GLY A 78 -1.42 12.13 5.42
N ARG A 79 -1.12 12.60 4.20
CA ARG A 79 -2.02 13.49 3.44
C ARG A 79 -3.39 12.85 3.20
N LEU A 80 -3.39 11.60 2.76
CA LEU A 80 -4.62 10.84 2.52
C LEU A 80 -5.43 10.65 3.81
N LEU A 81 -4.79 10.27 4.92
CA LEU A 81 -5.45 10.13 6.23
C LEU A 81 -6.11 11.44 6.69
N ARG A 82 -5.42 12.58 6.52
CA ARG A 82 -5.97 13.90 6.87
C ARG A 82 -7.20 14.23 6.04
N ALA A 83 -7.17 13.99 4.74
CA ALA A 83 -8.32 14.24 3.86
C ALA A 83 -9.51 13.32 4.19
N LEU A 84 -9.25 12.06 4.55
CA LEU A 84 -10.27 11.11 4.98
C LEU A 84 -11.02 11.54 6.25
N GLN A 85 -10.43 12.39 7.11
CA GLN A 85 -11.13 12.88 8.30
C GLN A 85 -12.38 13.71 7.98
N ALA A 86 -12.52 14.19 6.74
CA ALA A 86 -13.71 14.91 6.28
C ALA A 86 -14.83 13.98 5.76
N PHE A 87 -14.67 12.65 5.88
CA PHE A 87 -15.61 11.64 5.40
C PHE A 87 -16.06 10.72 6.56
N GLU A 88 -17.24 10.12 6.42
CA GLU A 88 -17.64 8.99 7.23
C GLU A 88 -16.99 7.73 6.65
N VAL A 89 -15.84 7.33 7.20
CA VAL A 89 -15.06 6.19 6.74
C VAL A 89 -15.19 5.03 7.72
N GLU A 90 -15.72 3.90 7.27
CA GLU A 90 -15.93 2.73 8.14
C GLU A 90 -14.64 1.98 8.42
N GLN A 91 -13.81 1.76 7.38
CA GLN A 91 -12.53 1.07 7.53
C GLN A 91 -11.46 1.55 6.55
N LEU A 92 -10.20 1.40 6.97
CA LEU A 92 -8.99 1.53 6.17
C LEU A 92 -8.23 0.20 6.20
N VAL A 93 -7.90 -0.34 5.04
CA VAL A 93 -7.03 -1.49 4.89
C VAL A 93 -5.71 -1.02 4.29
N PHE A 94 -4.62 -1.14 5.05
CA PHE A 94 -3.29 -0.79 4.59
C PHE A 94 -2.50 -2.01 4.16
N SER A 95 -1.96 -1.96 2.94
CA SER A 95 -1.02 -2.96 2.42
C SER A 95 0.38 -2.75 3.00
N SER A 96 0.67 -3.38 4.13
CA SER A 96 2.04 -3.54 4.62
C SER A 96 2.73 -4.74 3.94
N THR A 97 3.85 -5.19 4.47
CA THR A 97 4.64 -6.31 3.91
C THR A 97 5.14 -7.23 5.02
N MET A 98 5.26 -8.51 4.75
CA MET A 98 5.90 -9.47 5.66
C MET A 98 7.41 -9.16 5.87
N LEU A 99 8.04 -8.43 4.94
CA LEU A 99 9.46 -8.05 5.00
C LEU A 99 9.83 -7.13 6.18
N VAL A 100 8.83 -6.66 6.94
CA VAL A 100 9.06 -5.90 8.17
C VAL A 100 9.56 -6.76 9.32
N HIS A 101 9.27 -8.07 9.28
CA HIS A 101 9.58 -8.99 10.37
C HIS A 101 11.06 -9.41 10.36
N ALA A 102 11.57 -9.69 11.56
CA ALA A 102 12.86 -10.33 11.75
C ALA A 102 12.86 -11.74 11.14
N PRO A 103 14.00 -12.22 10.60
CA PRO A 103 14.11 -13.57 10.08
C PRO A 103 13.80 -14.61 11.17
N CYS A 104 13.36 -15.79 10.76
CA CYS A 104 13.16 -16.95 11.63
C CYS A 104 13.95 -18.15 11.08
N GLU A 105 14.14 -19.17 11.91
CA GLU A 105 14.77 -20.42 11.48
C GLU A 105 13.83 -21.22 10.55
N PRO A 106 14.35 -21.98 9.57
CA PRO A 106 13.53 -22.85 8.73
C PRO A 106 12.61 -23.77 9.55
N GLY A 107 11.32 -23.74 9.24
CA GLY A 107 10.29 -24.51 9.95
C GLY A 107 9.60 -23.76 11.09
N GLN A 108 10.10 -22.60 11.50
CA GLN A 108 9.38 -21.70 12.42
C GLN A 108 8.26 -20.95 11.69
N ARG A 109 7.28 -20.49 12.48
CA ARG A 109 6.14 -19.70 11.98
C ARG A 109 6.20 -18.30 12.57
N ILE A 110 5.99 -17.31 11.71
CA ILE A 110 5.85 -15.90 12.06
C ILE A 110 4.37 -15.61 12.30
N ASN A 111 4.06 -14.85 13.35
CA ASN A 111 2.74 -14.26 13.61
C ASN A 111 2.85 -12.72 13.64
N GLU A 112 1.73 -12.04 13.85
CA GLU A 112 1.64 -10.58 13.83
C GLU A 112 2.49 -9.88 14.91
N ASP A 113 2.72 -10.58 16.02
CA ASP A 113 3.54 -10.13 17.16
C ASP A 113 5.03 -10.44 17.01
N TRP A 114 5.44 -11.13 15.94
CA TRP A 114 6.83 -11.47 15.72
C TRP A 114 7.71 -10.21 15.59
N PRO A 115 8.95 -10.21 16.13
CA PRO A 115 9.80 -9.03 16.13
C PRO A 115 9.92 -8.36 14.75
N LEU A 116 10.02 -7.03 14.75
CA LEU A 116 10.24 -6.23 13.55
C LEU A 116 11.74 -5.95 13.38
N GLU A 117 12.28 -6.24 12.19
CA GLU A 117 13.66 -5.94 11.84
C GLU A 117 13.79 -5.57 10.35
N PRO A 118 13.16 -4.46 9.92
CA PRO A 118 13.14 -4.07 8.51
C PRO A 118 14.56 -3.72 8.02
N LYS A 119 15.06 -4.47 7.03
CA LYS A 119 16.48 -4.43 6.62
C LYS A 119 16.83 -3.27 5.68
N TRP A 120 15.91 -2.83 4.82
CA TRP A 120 16.13 -1.77 3.83
C TRP A 120 14.98 -0.75 3.80
N ASP A 121 15.06 0.27 2.94
CA ASP A 121 14.18 1.44 2.99
C ASP A 121 12.70 1.13 2.76
N TYR A 122 12.36 0.21 1.86
CA TYR A 122 10.97 -0.20 1.63
C TYR A 122 10.27 -0.75 2.90
N PRO A 123 10.69 -1.85 3.57
CA PRO A 123 10.03 -2.32 4.78
C PRO A 123 10.18 -1.31 5.93
N ARG A 124 11.24 -0.50 5.98
CA ARG A 124 11.35 0.61 6.95
C ARG A 124 10.23 1.63 6.75
N SER A 125 9.96 2.02 5.51
CA SER A 125 8.87 2.94 5.19
C SER A 125 7.50 2.34 5.50
N LYS A 126 7.30 1.03 5.27
CA LYS A 126 6.06 0.35 5.68
C LYS A 126 5.88 0.37 7.19
N VAL A 127 6.91 0.07 8.00
CA VAL A 127 6.84 0.19 9.47
C VAL A 127 6.51 1.62 9.91
N ALA A 128 7.16 2.62 9.30
CA ALA A 128 6.87 4.02 9.59
C ALA A 128 5.43 4.40 9.24
N THR A 129 4.90 3.91 8.12
CA THR A 129 3.50 4.14 7.72
C THR A 129 2.51 3.40 8.62
N GLU A 130 2.82 2.18 9.09
CA GLU A 130 1.99 1.49 10.08
C GLU A 130 1.84 2.33 11.35
N GLU A 131 2.94 2.89 11.85
CA GLU A 131 2.94 3.74 13.04
C GLU A 131 2.20 5.06 12.81
N LEU A 132 2.41 5.67 11.64
CA LEU A 132 1.68 6.85 11.20
C LEU A 132 0.16 6.61 11.20
N ILE A 133 -0.30 5.47 10.65
CA ILE A 133 -1.73 5.12 10.63
C ILE A 133 -2.26 4.93 12.05
N ARG A 134 -1.53 4.24 12.93
CA ARG A 134 -1.95 4.08 14.34
C ARG A 134 -2.17 5.43 15.02
N ARG A 135 -1.30 6.40 14.74
CA ARG A 135 -1.33 7.73 15.34
C ARG A 135 -2.37 8.67 14.71
N GLU A 136 -2.53 8.64 13.38
CA GLU A 136 -3.24 9.70 12.63
C GLU A 136 -4.56 9.26 11.99
N ARG A 137 -4.97 7.99 12.11
CA ARG A 137 -6.25 7.51 11.54
C ARG A 137 -7.51 8.15 12.17
N GLY A 138 -7.38 8.80 13.32
CA GLY A 138 -8.54 9.27 14.09
C GLY A 138 -9.42 8.09 14.51
N ASP A 139 -10.72 8.22 14.28
CA ASP A 139 -11.71 7.19 14.63
C ASP A 139 -11.86 6.07 13.59
N ILE A 140 -11.21 6.20 12.42
CA ILE A 140 -11.33 5.23 11.31
C ILE A 140 -10.73 3.89 11.72
N HIS A 141 -11.52 2.81 11.71
CA HIS A 141 -11.00 1.47 11.99
C HIS A 141 -9.94 1.07 10.95
N ALA A 142 -8.76 0.63 11.39
CA ALA A 142 -7.66 0.29 10.50
C ALA A 142 -7.24 -1.17 10.62
N VAL A 143 -7.02 -1.82 9.48
CA VAL A 143 -6.41 -3.14 9.35
C VAL A 143 -5.06 -2.98 8.65
N ILE A 144 -4.01 -3.47 9.30
CA ILE A 144 -2.65 -3.50 8.75
C ILE A 144 -2.39 -4.91 8.22
N LEU A 145 -2.35 -5.08 6.90
CA LEU A 145 -2.09 -6.38 6.27
C LEU A 145 -0.61 -6.49 5.87
N ARG A 146 0.17 -7.31 6.58
CA ARG A 146 1.57 -7.60 6.23
C ARG A 146 1.63 -8.70 5.18
N ILE A 147 1.45 -8.32 3.93
CA ILE A 147 1.29 -9.25 2.80
C ILE A 147 2.65 -9.91 2.47
N ALA A 148 2.64 -11.23 2.28
CA ALA A 148 3.79 -11.99 1.77
C ALA A 148 3.97 -11.77 0.26
N GLY A 149 4.98 -12.39 -0.37
CA GLY A 149 5.15 -12.29 -1.82
C GLY A 149 3.90 -12.76 -2.57
N ALA A 150 3.27 -11.86 -3.32
CA ALA A 150 2.16 -12.18 -4.22
C ALA A 150 2.71 -12.61 -5.59
N TYR A 151 2.16 -13.68 -6.15
CA TYR A 151 2.53 -14.23 -7.45
C TYR A 151 1.37 -15.04 -8.01
N ASP A 152 1.43 -15.31 -9.31
CA ASP A 152 0.51 -16.17 -10.05
C ASP A 152 1.27 -17.30 -10.74
N ASP A 153 0.53 -18.19 -11.39
CA ASP A 153 1.09 -19.33 -12.14
C ASP A 153 1.84 -18.91 -13.41
N GLU A 154 1.74 -17.63 -13.79
CA GLU A 154 2.39 -17.05 -14.98
C GLU A 154 3.74 -16.40 -14.66
N CYS A 155 4.22 -16.52 -13.41
CA CYS A 155 5.53 -16.01 -12.98
C CYS A 155 5.65 -14.48 -13.09
N HIS A 156 4.56 -13.74 -12.86
CA HIS A 156 4.58 -12.27 -12.80
C HIS A 156 5.25 -11.69 -11.53
N SER A 157 6.27 -12.37 -11.01
CA SER A 157 7.06 -11.96 -9.86
C SER A 157 8.54 -12.06 -10.19
N VAL A 158 9.19 -10.90 -10.39
CA VAL A 158 10.62 -10.80 -10.71
C VAL A 158 11.50 -11.56 -9.69
N PRO A 159 11.27 -11.46 -8.36
CA PRO A 159 12.03 -12.25 -7.40
C PRO A 159 11.88 -13.77 -7.60
N LEU A 160 10.68 -14.25 -7.94
CA LEU A 160 10.43 -15.67 -8.19
C LEU A 160 11.16 -16.14 -9.46
N ALA A 161 11.06 -15.37 -10.56
CA ALA A 161 11.77 -15.65 -11.80
C ALA A 161 13.29 -15.71 -11.59
N ASN A 162 13.85 -14.73 -10.85
CA ASN A 162 15.26 -14.70 -10.51
C ASN A 162 15.68 -15.90 -9.64
N GLN A 163 14.84 -16.31 -8.70
CA GLN A 163 15.11 -17.48 -7.87
C GLN A 163 15.13 -18.78 -8.69
N ILE A 164 14.16 -18.95 -9.60
CA ILE A 164 14.11 -20.09 -10.53
C ILE A 164 15.38 -20.12 -11.40
N GLN A 165 15.77 -18.98 -11.97
CA GLN A 165 16.99 -18.86 -12.77
C GLN A 165 18.24 -19.25 -11.96
N ARG A 166 18.42 -18.72 -10.74
CA ARG A 166 19.58 -19.03 -9.89
C ARG A 166 19.69 -20.50 -9.57
N ILE A 167 18.57 -21.18 -9.32
CA ILE A 167 18.53 -22.63 -9.10
C ILE A 167 18.97 -23.37 -10.37
N PHE A 168 18.40 -23.01 -11.53
CA PHE A 168 18.74 -23.62 -12.81
C PHE A 168 20.23 -23.46 -13.16
N GLU A 169 20.77 -22.25 -12.95
CA GLU A 169 22.17 -21.91 -13.21
C GLU A 169 23.14 -22.37 -12.12
N ARG A 170 22.65 -22.92 -10.99
CA ARG A 170 23.43 -23.34 -9.81
C ARG A 170 24.26 -22.21 -9.19
N LYS A 171 23.66 -21.04 -9.03
CA LYS A 171 24.27 -19.82 -8.45
C LYS A 171 23.62 -19.39 -7.13
N LEU A 172 23.25 -20.36 -6.27
CA LEU A 172 22.71 -20.06 -4.94
C LEU A 172 23.76 -19.46 -4.01
#